data_AF-A0A950K016-F1
#
_entry.id   AF-A0A950K016-F1
#
_cell.length_a   1.000
_cell.length_b   1.000
_cell.length_c   1.000
_cell.angle_alpha   90.00
_cell.angle_beta   90.00
_cell.angle_gamma   90.00
#
_symmetry.space_group_name_H-M   'P 1'
#
loop_
_entity.id
_entity.type
_entity.pdbx_description
1 polymer ?
#
loop_
_entity_poly.entity_id
_entity_poly.type
_entity_poly.pdbx_seq_one_letter_code
_entity_poly.pdbx_strand_id
1 'polypeptide(L)'
;MPAALALSIDCDGCTLERLHRVLGYWTGSGATEFGPGLGLAVASSLFAYSRNPGAPPQAAYLDGDRDGLRDAWKRGWIDSLHGLGDFSAAQPCTRDLAKRAFEALAADGVRLQVWTNHGGPENVQNLFRPGTLGDVKDSACYLADLAADYGIRYLWPSELTPVIGQDRAATPAEYYGAHEDRPAAARWLARMSHGWSEGLVRKAGIEPYPGNRLLERRTLRDGREILAFRRYGRWRFDTISRLPEILTVSVLDRLVASGGSMIVYLHIGPSADETPERLRAGMTSLEPVARRVREGSLQVLKTVDLLAKAAAQQ
;
A
#
# COMPACT_ATOMS: atom_id res chain seq x y z
N MET A 1 -17.35 16.67 5.02
CA MET A 1 -16.60 15.65 5.78
C MET A 1 -15.12 15.99 5.66
N PRO A 2 -14.27 15.78 6.69
CA PRO A 2 -12.84 15.95 6.54
C PRO A 2 -12.31 14.98 5.48
N ALA A 3 -11.30 15.40 4.73
CA ALA A 3 -10.59 14.50 3.83
C ALA A 3 -9.96 13.35 4.64
N ALA A 4 -9.75 12.19 4.01
CA ALA A 4 -9.19 11.02 4.67
C ALA A 4 -7.83 10.63 4.08
N LEU A 5 -6.90 10.25 4.93
CA LEU A 5 -5.56 9.79 4.57
C LEU A 5 -5.28 8.45 5.26
N ALA A 6 -4.72 7.51 4.53
CA ALA A 6 -4.04 6.34 5.09
C ALA A 6 -2.63 6.24 4.50
N LEU A 7 -1.70 5.69 5.27
CA LEU A 7 -0.42 5.22 4.75
C LEU A 7 -0.52 3.70 4.64
N SER A 8 -0.43 3.17 3.41
CA SER A 8 -0.37 1.74 3.15
C SER A 8 1.09 1.37 2.98
N ILE A 9 1.67 0.91 4.08
CA ILE A 9 3.10 0.76 4.26
C ILE A 9 3.49 -0.70 4.06
N ASP A 10 4.23 -0.98 3.00
CA ASP A 10 4.75 -2.31 2.69
C ASP A 10 6.04 -2.61 3.47
N CYS A 11 6.15 -3.84 3.98
CA CYS A 11 7.14 -4.27 4.97
C CYS A 11 8.49 -4.73 4.40
N ASP A 12 8.74 -4.48 3.12
CA ASP A 12 9.98 -4.82 2.43
C ASP A 12 11.20 -4.33 3.20
N GLY A 13 12.16 -5.24 3.45
CA GLY A 13 13.38 -4.92 4.19
C GLY A 13 13.18 -4.43 5.63
N CYS A 14 11.98 -4.59 6.20
CA CYS A 14 11.66 -4.09 7.53
C CYS A 14 12.01 -5.10 8.61
N THR A 15 12.93 -4.76 9.52
CA THR A 15 13.13 -5.53 10.75
C THR A 15 12.10 -5.15 11.81
N LEU A 16 11.89 -6.02 12.80
CA LEU A 16 11.00 -5.71 13.92
C LEU A 16 11.48 -4.47 14.70
N GLU A 17 12.79 -4.34 14.92
CA GLU A 17 13.38 -3.15 15.54
C GLU A 17 13.00 -1.88 14.78
N ARG A 18 13.11 -1.89 13.45
CA ARG A 18 12.76 -0.75 12.61
C ARG A 18 11.26 -0.46 12.65
N LEU A 19 10.41 -1.49 12.62
CA LEU A 19 8.97 -1.34 12.77
C LEU A 19 8.63 -0.61 14.08
N HIS A 20 9.22 -1.04 15.20
CA HIS A 20 9.04 -0.42 16.51
C HIS A 20 9.56 1.03 16.54
N ARG A 21 10.73 1.28 15.95
CA ARG A 21 11.33 2.61 15.86
C ARG A 21 10.43 3.59 15.09
N VAL A 22 9.90 3.16 13.95
CA VAL A 22 9.07 4.00 13.08
C VAL A 22 7.67 4.18 13.65
N LEU A 23 6.95 3.08 13.93
CA LEU A 23 5.56 3.18 14.40
C LEU A 23 5.47 3.62 15.86
N GLY A 24 6.50 3.42 16.68
CA GLY A 24 6.59 4.02 18.00
C GLY A 24 6.54 5.55 17.97
N TYR A 25 7.18 6.18 16.98
CA TYR A 25 7.08 7.63 16.78
C TYR A 25 5.77 8.05 16.12
N TRP A 26 5.37 7.44 15.01
CA TRP A 26 4.18 7.88 14.27
C TRP A 26 2.86 7.63 15.02
N THR A 27 2.76 6.53 15.76
CA THR A 27 1.50 6.16 16.44
C THR A 27 1.51 6.48 17.93
N GLY A 28 2.69 6.62 18.55
CA GLY A 28 2.82 6.86 19.98
C GLY A 28 2.57 8.30 20.38
N SER A 29 2.57 8.55 21.69
CA SER A 29 2.50 9.88 22.31
C SER A 29 3.71 10.19 23.20
N GLY A 30 4.64 9.24 23.37
CA GLY A 30 5.82 9.37 24.22
C GLY A 30 6.98 10.11 23.54
N ALA A 31 8.04 10.38 24.29
CA ALA A 31 9.28 10.93 23.74
C ALA A 31 10.03 9.87 22.91
N THR A 32 10.57 10.28 21.77
CA THR A 32 11.38 9.44 20.86
C THR A 32 12.60 10.20 20.37
N GLU A 33 13.51 9.54 19.66
CA GLU A 33 14.67 10.19 19.02
C GLU A 33 14.31 11.19 17.91
N PHE A 34 13.07 11.14 17.41
CA PHE A 34 12.52 12.04 16.40
C PHE A 34 11.67 13.16 17.00
N GLY A 35 11.47 13.17 18.33
CA GLY A 35 10.61 14.11 19.04
C GLY A 35 9.43 13.44 19.73
N PRO A 36 8.44 14.21 20.22
CA PRO A 36 7.21 13.67 20.77
C PRO A 36 6.44 12.87 19.70
N GLY A 37 5.87 11.73 20.08
CA GLY A 37 5.08 10.91 19.18
C GLY A 37 3.87 11.65 18.59
N LEU A 38 3.48 11.26 17.38
CA LEU A 38 2.48 12.00 16.58
C LEU A 38 1.03 11.58 16.83
N GLY A 39 0.80 10.42 17.48
CA GLY A 39 -0.54 9.90 17.76
C GLY A 39 -1.40 9.59 16.53
N LEU A 40 -0.77 9.28 15.39
CA LEU A 40 -1.48 9.00 14.14
C LEU A 40 -1.93 7.54 14.05
N ALA A 41 -3.11 7.30 13.48
CA ALA A 41 -3.63 5.96 13.22
C ALA A 41 -2.98 5.34 11.96
N VAL A 42 -1.69 5.01 12.06
CA VAL A 42 -0.89 4.43 10.97
C VAL A 42 -0.58 2.96 11.27
N ALA A 43 -0.55 2.13 10.24
CA ALA A 43 -0.19 0.72 10.33
C ALA A 43 0.65 0.30 9.11
N SER A 44 1.42 -0.77 9.31
CA SER A 44 2.23 -1.44 8.30
C SER A 44 1.55 -2.72 7.82
N SER A 45 2.12 -3.34 6.79
CA SER A 45 1.88 -4.73 6.44
C SER A 45 2.85 -5.67 7.16
N LEU A 46 2.66 -6.98 6.96
CA LEU A 46 3.65 -8.01 7.23
C LEU A 46 3.76 -9.01 6.08
N PHE A 47 4.86 -9.76 6.06
CA PHE A 47 5.00 -11.02 5.33
C PHE A 47 4.78 -12.21 6.26
N ALA A 48 4.19 -13.30 5.77
CA ALA A 48 4.23 -14.56 6.49
C ALA A 48 5.61 -15.25 6.40
N TYR A 49 6.27 -15.13 5.25
CA TYR A 49 7.53 -15.79 4.91
C TYR A 49 8.55 -14.80 4.34
N SER A 50 9.84 -15.06 4.56
CA SER A 50 10.93 -14.29 3.94
C SER A 50 11.82 -15.27 3.17
N ARG A 51 11.42 -15.60 1.94
CA ARG A 51 11.98 -16.69 1.11
C ARG A 51 12.61 -16.19 -0.17
N ASN A 52 13.49 -15.22 0.01
CA ASN A 52 14.27 -14.63 -1.05
C ASN A 52 15.71 -14.50 -0.55
N PRO A 53 16.61 -15.42 -0.94
CA PRO A 53 18.00 -15.39 -0.50
C PRO A 53 18.75 -14.11 -0.88
N GLY A 54 18.25 -13.36 -1.87
CA GLY A 54 18.83 -12.08 -2.29
C GLY A 54 18.24 -10.87 -1.57
N ALA A 55 17.21 -11.04 -0.74
CA ALA A 55 16.59 -9.95 -0.01
C ALA A 55 17.37 -9.56 1.25
N PRO A 56 17.31 -8.29 1.67
CA PRO A 56 17.83 -7.87 2.96
C PRO A 56 17.09 -8.55 4.12
N PRO A 57 17.68 -8.60 5.33
CA PRO A 57 16.99 -9.09 6.51
C PRO A 57 15.67 -8.35 6.75
N GLN A 58 14.59 -9.09 6.92
CA GLN A 58 13.25 -8.56 7.17
C GLN A 58 12.47 -9.49 8.09
N ALA A 59 11.57 -8.92 8.87
CA ALA A 59 10.68 -9.65 9.75
C ALA A 59 9.62 -10.37 8.91
N ALA A 60 9.46 -11.66 9.17
CA ALA A 60 8.39 -12.48 8.62
C ALA A 60 7.78 -13.33 9.72
N TYR A 61 6.47 -13.53 9.64
CA TYR A 61 5.69 -14.12 10.71
C TYR A 61 6.08 -15.57 11.07
N LEU A 62 6.43 -16.38 10.06
CA LEU A 62 6.77 -17.80 10.24
C LEU A 62 8.25 -18.11 10.08
N ASP A 63 8.99 -17.26 9.38
CA ASP A 63 10.43 -17.42 9.18
C ASP A 63 11.26 -16.49 10.12
N GLY A 64 10.62 -15.84 11.10
CA GLY A 64 11.24 -14.87 11.99
C GLY A 64 10.54 -14.74 13.35
N ASP A 65 10.48 -13.51 13.88
CA ASP A 65 9.90 -13.24 15.21
C ASP A 65 8.36 -13.16 15.18
N ARG A 66 7.72 -14.34 15.24
CA ARG A 66 6.26 -14.49 15.29
C ARG A 66 5.63 -13.72 16.45
N ASP A 67 6.24 -13.80 17.64
CA ASP A 67 5.68 -13.23 18.87
C ASP A 67 5.74 -11.70 18.83
N GLY A 68 6.85 -11.14 18.36
CA GLY A 68 7.02 -9.70 18.16
C GLY A 68 6.06 -9.14 17.11
N LEU A 69 5.88 -9.83 15.97
CA LEU A 69 4.89 -9.42 14.96
C LEU A 69 3.45 -9.55 15.47
N ARG A 70 3.16 -10.56 16.30
CA ARG A 70 1.85 -10.68 16.97
C ARG A 70 1.62 -9.55 17.98
N ASP A 71 2.63 -9.13 18.73
CA ASP A 71 2.54 -7.96 19.62
C ASP A 71 2.28 -6.67 18.81
N ALA A 72 3.01 -6.47 17.72
CA ALA A 72 2.79 -5.34 16.81
C ALA A 72 1.35 -5.34 16.24
N TRP A 73 0.83 -6.50 15.83
CA TRP A 73 -0.57 -6.61 15.41
C TRP A 73 -1.55 -6.24 16.53
N LYS A 74 -1.34 -6.71 17.77
CA LYS A 74 -2.20 -6.37 18.93
C LYS A 74 -2.18 -4.87 19.25
N ARG A 75 -1.06 -4.18 19.05
CA ARG A 75 -0.95 -2.71 19.14
C ARG A 75 -1.69 -2.00 18.00
N GLY A 76 -2.12 -2.74 16.99
CA GLY A 76 -2.76 -2.22 15.80
C GLY A 76 -1.77 -1.61 14.81
N TRP A 77 -0.50 -1.97 14.90
CA TRP A 77 0.58 -1.52 14.01
C TRP A 77 0.66 -2.29 12.70
N ILE A 78 -0.14 -3.36 12.56
CA ILE A 78 -0.21 -4.18 11.35
C ILE A 78 -1.67 -4.31 10.94
N ASP A 79 -2.00 -3.98 9.69
CA ASP A 79 -3.37 -4.06 9.16
C ASP A 79 -3.50 -4.79 7.80
N SER A 80 -2.37 -5.16 7.19
CA SER A 80 -2.31 -5.72 5.84
C SER A 80 -1.35 -6.91 5.73
N LEU A 81 -1.62 -7.83 4.81
CA LEU A 81 -0.66 -8.83 4.31
C LEU A 81 -0.02 -8.31 3.01
N HIS A 82 1.31 -8.22 2.96
CA HIS A 82 2.03 -7.87 1.74
C HIS A 82 2.33 -9.12 0.91
N GLY A 83 1.27 -9.78 0.46
CA GLY A 83 1.34 -11.19 0.10
C GLY A 83 1.69 -12.05 1.31
N LEU A 84 1.92 -13.34 1.08
CA LEU A 84 2.40 -14.25 2.11
C LEU A 84 3.91 -14.21 2.28
N GLY A 85 4.66 -13.62 1.35
CA GLY A 85 6.10 -13.55 1.52
C GLY A 85 6.86 -12.97 0.35
N ASP A 86 8.09 -12.59 0.63
CA ASP A 86 9.08 -12.29 -0.39
C ASP A 86 9.62 -13.61 -0.95
N PHE A 87 8.90 -14.17 -1.93
CA PHE A 87 9.28 -15.42 -2.59
C PHE A 87 10.12 -15.12 -3.83
N SER A 88 11.02 -16.04 -4.15
CA SER A 88 11.84 -16.02 -5.35
C SER A 88 11.58 -17.26 -6.20
N ALA A 89 12.06 -17.28 -7.46
CA ALA A 89 12.01 -18.48 -8.28
C ALA A 89 12.75 -19.69 -7.65
N ALA A 90 13.79 -19.43 -6.84
CA ALA A 90 14.53 -20.46 -6.12
C ALA A 90 13.78 -21.01 -4.91
N GLN A 91 12.87 -20.23 -4.34
CA GLN A 91 12.02 -20.63 -3.21
C GLN A 91 10.59 -20.16 -3.49
N PRO A 92 9.89 -20.79 -4.44
CA PRO A 92 8.59 -20.31 -4.88
C PRO A 92 7.52 -20.56 -3.82
N CYS A 93 6.46 -19.76 -3.88
CA CYS A 93 5.23 -20.07 -3.16
C CYS A 93 4.65 -21.42 -3.62
N THR A 94 4.06 -22.15 -2.68
CA THR A 94 3.21 -23.31 -2.95
C THR A 94 1.90 -23.18 -2.21
N ARG A 95 0.88 -23.92 -2.65
CA ARG A 95 -0.42 -23.96 -1.97
C ARG A 95 -0.31 -24.44 -0.52
N ASP A 96 0.58 -25.39 -0.23
CA ASP A 96 0.83 -25.84 1.15
C ASP A 96 1.43 -24.74 2.02
N LEU A 97 2.36 -23.95 1.47
CA LEU A 97 2.87 -22.76 2.16
C LEU A 97 1.73 -21.77 2.42
N ALA A 98 0.86 -21.56 1.43
CA ALA A 98 -0.28 -20.66 1.59
C ALA A 98 -1.23 -21.11 2.70
N LYS A 99 -1.60 -22.38 2.69
CA LYS A 99 -2.45 -22.99 3.72
C LYS A 99 -1.85 -22.83 5.11
N ARG A 100 -0.57 -23.20 5.29
CA ARG A 100 0.12 -23.08 6.58
C ARG A 100 0.21 -21.63 7.08
N ALA A 101 0.44 -20.66 6.19
CA ALA A 101 0.47 -19.26 6.57
C ALA A 101 -0.87 -18.78 7.13
N PHE A 102 -1.96 -19.02 6.39
CA PHE A 102 -3.29 -18.62 6.83
C PHE A 102 -3.72 -19.37 8.09
N GLU A 103 -3.44 -20.67 8.21
CA GLU A 103 -3.73 -21.45 9.42
C GLU A 103 -2.97 -20.92 10.64
N ALA A 104 -1.68 -20.58 10.50
CA ALA A 104 -0.89 -20.08 11.60
C ALA A 104 -1.33 -18.68 12.07
N LEU A 105 -1.57 -17.77 11.12
CA LEU A 105 -2.16 -16.46 11.43
C LEU A 105 -3.53 -16.65 12.10
N ALA A 106 -4.34 -17.58 11.57
CA ALA A 106 -5.68 -17.83 12.06
C ALA A 106 -5.68 -18.35 13.50
N ALA A 107 -4.78 -19.28 13.81
CA ALA A 107 -4.61 -19.89 15.13
C ALA A 107 -4.19 -18.88 16.20
N ASP A 108 -3.41 -17.86 15.83
CA ASP A 108 -2.96 -16.80 16.74
C ASP A 108 -3.98 -15.66 16.89
N GLY A 109 -5.16 -15.80 16.25
CA GLY A 109 -6.19 -14.77 16.26
C GLY A 109 -5.88 -13.57 15.36
N VAL A 110 -4.76 -13.58 14.63
CA VAL A 110 -4.43 -12.55 13.65
C VAL A 110 -5.44 -12.65 12.51
N ARG A 111 -6.11 -11.54 12.21
CA ARG A 111 -7.07 -11.41 11.09
C ARG A 111 -6.80 -10.12 10.36
N LEU A 112 -6.38 -10.26 9.11
CA LEU A 112 -6.03 -9.16 8.22
C LEU A 112 -6.97 -9.23 7.02
N GLN A 113 -7.54 -8.11 6.62
CA GLN A 113 -8.54 -8.05 5.53
C GLN A 113 -7.97 -7.46 4.25
N VAL A 114 -6.76 -6.90 4.31
CA VAL A 114 -6.11 -6.21 3.20
C VAL A 114 -4.95 -7.08 2.70
N TRP A 115 -4.94 -7.34 1.41
CA TRP A 115 -3.85 -7.98 0.68
C TRP A 115 -3.20 -6.97 -0.25
N THR A 116 -1.88 -6.90 -0.25
CA THR A 116 -1.11 -6.01 -1.13
C THR A 116 -0.11 -6.86 -1.90
N ASN A 117 -0.18 -6.83 -3.24
CA ASN A 117 0.76 -7.57 -4.07
C ASN A 117 2.19 -7.07 -3.85
N HIS A 118 3.17 -7.98 -3.94
CA HIS A 118 4.58 -7.69 -3.71
C HIS A 118 5.41 -7.97 -4.98
N GLY A 119 6.44 -7.16 -5.21
CA GLY A 119 7.43 -7.35 -6.27
C GLY A 119 6.88 -7.30 -7.70
N GLY A 120 7.36 -8.20 -8.55
CA GLY A 120 7.03 -8.39 -9.96
C GLY A 120 6.35 -9.74 -10.27
N PRO A 121 6.35 -10.17 -11.56
CA PRO A 121 5.88 -11.49 -11.96
C PRO A 121 6.63 -12.67 -11.31
N GLU A 122 7.88 -12.45 -10.86
CA GLU A 122 8.68 -13.42 -10.13
C GLU A 122 8.05 -13.82 -8.80
N ASN A 123 7.26 -12.93 -8.20
CA ASN A 123 6.48 -13.24 -7.02
C ASN A 123 5.11 -13.81 -7.43
N VAL A 124 5.14 -15.09 -7.78
CA VAL A 124 4.02 -15.80 -8.42
C VAL A 124 2.75 -15.87 -7.57
N GLN A 125 2.79 -15.53 -6.28
CA GLN A 125 1.61 -15.56 -5.41
C GLN A 125 0.62 -14.41 -5.65
N ASN A 126 1.05 -13.36 -6.35
CA ASN A 126 0.24 -12.16 -6.51
C ASN A 126 -1.13 -12.48 -7.13
N LEU A 127 -2.15 -11.76 -6.67
CA LEU A 127 -3.52 -11.87 -7.12
C LEU A 127 -3.82 -10.83 -8.19
N PHE A 128 -4.64 -11.18 -9.18
CA PHE A 128 -5.09 -10.24 -10.22
C PHE A 128 -3.94 -9.54 -10.97
N ARG A 129 -2.82 -10.24 -11.15
CA ARG A 129 -1.65 -9.72 -11.86
C ARG A 129 -1.26 -10.62 -13.03
N PRO A 130 -1.07 -10.07 -14.24
CA PRO A 130 -0.56 -10.84 -15.36
C PRO A 130 0.78 -11.50 -15.04
N GLY A 131 0.95 -12.77 -15.44
CA GLY A 131 2.18 -13.53 -15.22
C GLY A 131 2.32 -14.18 -13.85
N THR A 132 1.38 -13.98 -12.93
CA THR A 132 1.38 -14.63 -11.59
C THR A 132 0.31 -15.70 -11.49
N LEU A 133 0.29 -16.45 -10.40
CA LEU A 133 -0.43 -17.72 -10.23
C LEU A 133 -1.42 -17.74 -9.05
N GLY A 134 -1.40 -16.74 -8.15
CA GLY A 134 -2.17 -16.76 -6.90
C GLY A 134 -3.69 -16.98 -7.05
N ASP A 135 -4.28 -16.46 -8.13
CA ASP A 135 -5.69 -16.63 -8.51
C ASP A 135 -5.90 -17.50 -9.76
N VAL A 136 -4.87 -18.23 -10.20
CA VAL A 136 -5.00 -19.21 -11.29
C VAL A 136 -5.31 -20.57 -10.69
N LYS A 137 -6.53 -21.07 -10.92
CA LYS A 137 -6.97 -22.39 -10.48
C LYS A 137 -6.00 -23.48 -10.95
N ASP A 138 -5.79 -24.49 -10.09
CA ASP A 138 -4.91 -25.65 -10.32
C ASP A 138 -3.41 -25.33 -10.45
N SER A 139 -3.00 -24.07 -10.26
CA SER A 139 -1.59 -23.69 -10.21
C SER A 139 -0.92 -24.11 -8.88
N ALA A 140 0.41 -24.25 -8.90
CA ALA A 140 1.18 -24.67 -7.74
C ALA A 140 1.06 -23.72 -6.53
N CYS A 141 0.75 -22.43 -6.75
CA CYS A 141 0.57 -21.40 -5.73
C CYS A 141 -0.86 -20.81 -5.74
N TYR A 142 -1.85 -21.58 -6.22
CA TYR A 142 -3.24 -21.14 -6.14
C TYR A 142 -3.64 -20.96 -4.66
N LEU A 143 -4.03 -19.73 -4.29
CA LEU A 143 -4.34 -19.32 -2.91
C LEU A 143 -5.54 -18.38 -2.78
N ALA A 144 -6.15 -17.93 -3.88
CA ALA A 144 -7.26 -16.98 -3.85
C ALA A 144 -8.46 -17.46 -3.02
N ASP A 145 -8.74 -18.77 -3.05
CA ASP A 145 -9.76 -19.39 -2.18
C ASP A 145 -9.38 -19.32 -0.70
N LEU A 146 -8.14 -19.67 -0.37
CA LEU A 146 -7.61 -19.61 0.99
C LEU A 146 -7.62 -18.18 1.54
N ALA A 147 -7.27 -17.20 0.70
CA ALA A 147 -7.31 -15.79 1.06
C ALA A 147 -8.74 -15.32 1.36
N ALA A 148 -9.71 -15.72 0.51
CA ALA A 148 -11.12 -15.41 0.73
C ALA A 148 -11.65 -16.07 2.02
N ASP A 149 -11.37 -17.35 2.24
CA ASP A 149 -11.80 -18.10 3.43
C ASP A 149 -11.18 -17.54 4.72
N TYR A 150 -9.94 -17.06 4.65
CA TYR A 150 -9.26 -16.37 5.77
C TYR A 150 -9.91 -15.01 6.12
N GLY A 151 -10.56 -14.37 5.14
CA GLY A 151 -11.25 -13.09 5.31
C GLY A 151 -10.59 -11.90 4.62
N ILE A 152 -9.73 -12.12 3.62
CA ILE A 152 -9.25 -11.04 2.75
C ILE A 152 -10.44 -10.47 1.95
N ARG A 153 -10.59 -9.15 2.00
CA ARG A 153 -11.67 -8.41 1.32
C ARG A 153 -11.15 -7.38 0.32
N TYR A 154 -9.98 -6.82 0.60
CA TYR A 154 -9.38 -5.75 -0.18
C TYR A 154 -8.07 -6.19 -0.80
N LEU A 155 -7.87 -5.83 -2.06
CA LEU A 155 -6.67 -6.16 -2.83
C LEU A 155 -6.03 -4.90 -3.40
N TRP A 156 -4.74 -4.69 -3.18
CA TRP A 156 -3.95 -3.80 -4.02
C TRP A 156 -3.28 -4.61 -5.14
N PRO A 157 -3.73 -4.50 -6.40
CA PRO A 157 -3.20 -5.27 -7.52
C PRO A 157 -1.92 -4.66 -8.12
N SER A 158 -1.18 -3.86 -7.34
CA SER A 158 -0.03 -3.04 -7.80
C SER A 158 -0.43 -1.84 -8.69
N GLU A 159 -1.61 -1.25 -8.47
CA GLU A 159 -2.06 -0.05 -9.19
C GLU A 159 -1.79 1.25 -8.39
N LEU A 160 -1.03 2.18 -9.00
CA LEU A 160 -0.85 3.54 -8.49
C LEU A 160 -1.74 4.54 -9.23
N THR A 161 -2.14 5.61 -8.54
CA THR A 161 -2.78 6.79 -9.13
C THR A 161 -1.98 8.05 -8.82
N PRO A 162 -1.80 8.97 -9.78
CA PRO A 162 -1.21 10.28 -9.50
C PRO A 162 -2.24 11.30 -9.00
N VAL A 163 -3.53 10.96 -8.98
CA VAL A 163 -4.62 11.87 -8.60
C VAL A 163 -4.71 11.96 -7.08
N ILE A 164 -4.78 13.18 -6.56
CA ILE A 164 -4.91 13.45 -5.12
C ILE A 164 -6.39 13.43 -4.74
N GLY A 165 -6.79 12.60 -3.78
CA GLY A 165 -8.18 12.50 -3.33
C GLY A 165 -9.07 11.73 -4.31
N GLN A 166 -9.32 10.47 -3.99
CA GLN A 166 -10.26 9.55 -4.62
C GLN A 166 -11.69 9.72 -4.09
N ASP A 167 -12.64 9.05 -4.75
CA ASP A 167 -14.09 9.07 -4.50
C ASP A 167 -14.75 10.45 -4.69
N ARG A 168 -14.19 11.20 -5.63
CA ARG A 168 -14.77 12.43 -6.18
C ARG A 168 -14.61 12.47 -7.69
N ALA A 169 -15.36 13.36 -8.34
CA ALA A 169 -15.12 13.68 -9.73
C ALA A 169 -13.69 14.20 -9.92
N ALA A 170 -12.94 13.56 -10.82
CA ALA A 170 -11.68 14.06 -11.36
C ALA A 170 -11.82 14.17 -12.87
N THR A 171 -11.19 15.17 -13.45
CA THR A 171 -11.23 15.36 -14.91
C THR A 171 -10.08 14.62 -15.58
N PRO A 172 -10.22 14.23 -16.86
CA PRO A 172 -9.07 13.71 -17.62
C PRO A 172 -7.89 14.70 -17.62
N ALA A 173 -8.16 16.00 -17.65
CA ALA A 173 -7.12 17.04 -17.57
C ALA A 173 -6.34 16.97 -16.24
N GLU A 174 -7.03 16.74 -15.13
CA GLU A 174 -6.39 16.53 -13.83
C GLU A 174 -5.54 15.26 -13.81
N TYR A 175 -6.10 14.14 -14.27
CA TYR A 175 -5.40 12.85 -14.31
C TYR A 175 -4.12 12.92 -15.16
N TYR A 176 -4.22 13.35 -16.42
CA TYR A 176 -3.07 13.44 -17.31
C TYR A 176 -2.07 14.52 -16.87
N GLY A 177 -2.53 15.62 -16.26
CA GLY A 177 -1.68 16.66 -15.70
C GLY A 177 -0.80 16.16 -14.55
N ALA A 178 -1.33 15.26 -13.73
CA ALA A 178 -0.67 14.74 -12.52
C ALA A 178 0.51 13.80 -12.79
N HIS A 179 0.69 13.33 -14.03
CA HIS A 179 1.87 12.56 -14.47
C HIS A 179 3.11 13.45 -14.71
N GLU A 180 3.57 14.15 -13.67
CA GLU A 180 4.71 15.09 -13.78
C GLU A 180 6.04 14.44 -14.15
N ASP A 181 6.15 13.13 -14.00
CA ASP A 181 7.27 12.32 -14.48
C ASP A 181 7.29 12.18 -16.02
N ARG A 182 6.22 12.58 -16.70
CA ARG A 182 6.08 12.49 -18.16
C ARG A 182 6.29 13.84 -18.85
N PRO A 183 6.91 13.85 -20.05
CA PRO A 183 7.07 15.07 -20.83
C PRO A 183 5.73 15.78 -21.08
N ALA A 184 5.74 17.11 -21.13
CA ALA A 184 4.54 17.90 -21.38
C ALA A 184 3.82 17.49 -22.68
N ALA A 185 4.57 17.19 -23.74
CA ALA A 185 4.03 16.71 -25.01
C ALA A 185 3.30 15.36 -24.88
N ALA A 186 3.82 14.43 -24.06
CA ALA A 186 3.19 13.14 -23.80
C ALA A 186 1.86 13.31 -23.06
N ARG A 187 1.85 14.15 -22.01
CA ARG A 187 0.62 14.49 -21.27
C ARG A 187 -0.44 15.14 -22.17
N TRP A 188 -0.01 16.05 -23.04
CA TRP A 188 -0.89 16.71 -24.00
C TRP A 188 -1.48 15.70 -25.00
N LEU A 189 -0.66 14.82 -25.59
CA LEU A 189 -1.11 13.79 -26.52
C LEU A 189 -2.11 12.83 -25.86
N ALA A 190 -1.81 12.37 -24.64
CA ALA A 190 -2.68 11.52 -23.85
C ALA A 190 -4.04 12.18 -23.59
N ARG A 191 -4.04 13.46 -23.19
CA ARG A 191 -5.25 14.25 -22.96
C ARG A 191 -6.09 14.43 -24.23
N MET A 192 -5.47 14.79 -25.35
CA MET A 192 -6.18 15.00 -26.62
C MET A 192 -6.73 13.70 -27.22
N SER A 193 -6.09 12.57 -26.92
CA SER A 193 -6.51 11.24 -27.39
C SER A 193 -7.54 10.58 -26.47
N HIS A 194 -7.79 11.14 -25.28
CA HIS A 194 -8.73 10.58 -24.31
C HIS A 194 -10.15 10.49 -24.90
N GLY A 195 -10.79 9.32 -24.76
CA GLY A 195 -12.10 9.04 -25.34
C GLY A 195 -12.10 8.75 -26.85
N TRP A 196 -11.01 9.05 -27.57
CA TRP A 196 -10.87 8.76 -28.99
C TRP A 196 -10.03 7.51 -29.27
N SER A 197 -8.88 7.34 -28.60
CA SER A 197 -7.99 6.20 -28.83
C SER A 197 -7.13 5.87 -27.62
N GLU A 198 -7.47 4.79 -26.90
CA GLU A 198 -6.65 4.28 -25.80
C GLU A 198 -5.24 3.88 -26.25
N GLY A 199 -5.11 3.37 -27.49
CA GLY A 199 -3.82 2.99 -28.05
C GLY A 199 -2.86 4.17 -28.17
N LEU A 200 -3.37 5.38 -28.48
CA LEU A 200 -2.55 6.59 -28.51
C LEU A 200 -2.18 7.08 -27.12
N VAL A 201 -3.08 6.96 -26.14
CA VAL A 201 -2.77 7.26 -24.73
C VAL A 201 -1.64 6.35 -24.24
N ARG A 202 -1.73 5.04 -24.50
CA ARG A 202 -0.68 4.07 -24.15
C ARG A 202 0.64 4.33 -24.89
N LYS A 203 0.60 4.76 -26.16
CA LYS A 203 1.81 5.18 -26.91
C LYS A 203 2.48 6.41 -26.31
N ALA A 204 1.74 7.29 -25.63
CA ALA A 204 2.32 8.38 -24.85
C ALA A 204 2.96 7.91 -23.52
N GLY A 205 2.89 6.61 -23.22
CA GLY A 205 3.42 6.02 -22.00
C GLY A 205 2.58 6.31 -20.76
N ILE A 206 1.30 6.67 -20.93
CA ILE A 206 0.36 6.92 -19.84
C ILE A 206 -0.80 5.93 -19.99
N GLU A 207 -1.35 5.45 -18.87
CA GLU A 207 -2.53 4.60 -18.92
C GLU A 207 -3.80 5.43 -19.24
N PRO A 208 -4.80 4.87 -19.94
CA PRO A 208 -6.11 5.51 -20.07
C PRO A 208 -6.68 5.87 -18.70
N TYR A 209 -7.30 7.06 -18.58
CA TYR A 209 -7.92 7.50 -17.33
C TYR A 209 -8.97 6.48 -16.87
N PRO A 210 -8.74 5.78 -15.73
CA PRO A 210 -9.60 4.68 -15.31
C PRO A 210 -10.74 5.14 -14.40
N GLY A 211 -10.95 6.45 -14.24
CA GLY A 211 -11.78 7.02 -13.19
C GLY A 211 -10.98 7.38 -11.93
N ASN A 212 -11.67 7.88 -10.90
CA ASN A 212 -11.08 8.31 -9.64
C ASN A 212 -11.79 7.67 -8.42
N ARG A 213 -12.19 6.42 -8.57
CA ARG A 213 -12.71 5.62 -7.45
C ARG A 213 -11.54 5.06 -6.64
N LEU A 214 -11.69 5.04 -5.32
CA LEU A 214 -10.73 4.39 -4.45
C LEU A 214 -10.84 2.87 -4.55
N LEU A 215 -12.08 2.38 -4.62
CA LEU A 215 -12.45 0.97 -4.63
C LEU A 215 -13.21 0.58 -5.89
N GLU A 216 -12.80 -0.51 -6.51
CA GLU A 216 -13.43 -1.10 -7.69
C GLU A 216 -13.64 -2.60 -7.47
N ARG A 217 -14.83 -3.13 -7.80
CA ARG A 217 -15.06 -4.58 -7.84
C ARG A 217 -14.30 -5.18 -9.03
N ARG A 218 -13.57 -6.26 -8.77
CA ARG A 218 -12.82 -7.02 -9.77
C ARG A 218 -13.13 -8.50 -9.62
N THR A 219 -13.20 -9.19 -10.76
CA THR A 219 -13.29 -10.65 -10.82
C THR A 219 -11.89 -11.23 -10.98
N LEU A 220 -11.45 -12.02 -10.02
CA LEU A 220 -10.22 -12.80 -10.07
C LEU A 220 -10.30 -13.88 -11.18
N ARG A 221 -9.16 -14.42 -11.59
CA ARG A 221 -9.10 -15.44 -12.66
C ARG A 221 -9.79 -16.76 -12.32
N ASP A 222 -10.06 -17.00 -11.04
CA ASP A 222 -10.84 -18.14 -10.56
C ASP A 222 -12.35 -17.86 -10.45
N GLY A 223 -12.80 -16.65 -10.81
CA GLY A 223 -14.19 -16.20 -10.78
C GLY A 223 -14.63 -15.53 -9.48
N ARG A 224 -13.78 -15.42 -8.46
CA ARG A 224 -14.14 -14.74 -7.20
C ARG A 224 -14.13 -13.22 -7.36
N GLU A 225 -15.07 -12.56 -6.69
CA GLU A 225 -15.09 -11.10 -6.60
C GLU A 225 -14.20 -10.60 -5.46
N ILE A 226 -13.48 -9.51 -5.70
CA ILE A 226 -12.68 -8.82 -4.69
C ILE A 226 -12.78 -7.30 -4.88
N LEU A 227 -12.64 -6.55 -3.79
CA LEU A 227 -12.57 -5.10 -3.85
C LEU A 227 -11.11 -4.66 -4.05
N ALA A 228 -10.78 -4.26 -5.28
CA ALA A 228 -9.46 -3.73 -5.59
C ALA A 228 -9.37 -2.24 -5.22
N PHE A 229 -8.27 -1.82 -4.62
CA PHE A 229 -8.01 -0.42 -4.31
C PHE A 229 -6.76 0.12 -5.00
N ARG A 230 -6.71 1.44 -5.14
CA ARG A 230 -5.54 2.17 -5.67
C ARG A 230 -4.80 2.90 -4.56
N ARG A 231 -3.50 3.05 -4.74
CA ARG A 231 -2.65 3.88 -3.88
C ARG A 231 -2.18 5.12 -4.62
N TYR A 232 -2.14 6.25 -3.95
CA TYR A 232 -1.46 7.45 -4.41
C TYR A 232 0.03 7.32 -4.20
N GLY A 233 0.81 7.69 -5.22
CA GLY A 233 2.26 7.75 -5.09
C GLY A 233 2.98 7.59 -6.42
N ARG A 234 4.29 7.42 -6.32
CA ARG A 234 5.17 7.12 -7.45
C ARG A 234 6.18 6.10 -6.99
N TRP A 235 6.40 5.06 -7.80
CA TRP A 235 7.34 3.96 -7.50
C TRP A 235 8.74 4.44 -7.08
N ARG A 236 9.22 5.59 -7.59
CA ARG A 236 10.57 6.10 -7.28
C ARG A 236 10.71 6.82 -5.94
N PHE A 237 9.61 7.07 -5.22
CA PHE A 237 9.59 7.89 -4.00
C PHE A 237 8.97 7.16 -2.81
N ASP A 238 8.74 5.86 -2.94
CA ASP A 238 7.99 5.03 -2.00
C ASP A 238 8.79 4.67 -0.75
N THR A 239 9.66 5.53 -0.23
CA THR A 239 10.50 5.25 0.95
C THR A 239 10.28 6.33 2.00
N ILE A 240 10.54 6.01 3.28
CA ILE A 240 10.43 7.01 4.36
C ILE A 240 11.30 8.23 4.07
N SER A 241 12.54 8.02 3.61
CA SER A 241 13.48 9.08 3.25
C SER A 241 12.96 10.03 2.15
N ARG A 242 11.97 9.59 1.36
CA ARG A 242 11.35 10.32 0.25
C ARG A 242 9.90 10.75 0.52
N LEU A 243 9.40 10.51 1.73
CA LEU A 243 8.09 10.93 2.15
C LEU A 243 7.85 12.46 2.02
N PRO A 244 8.84 13.36 2.25
CA PRO A 244 8.67 14.79 2.03
C PRO A 244 8.33 15.16 0.58
N GLU A 245 8.78 14.37 -0.40
CA GLU A 245 8.47 14.55 -1.82
C GLU A 245 7.06 14.03 -2.18
N ILE A 246 6.52 13.07 -1.43
CA ILE A 246 5.16 12.54 -1.64
C ILE A 246 4.12 13.42 -0.94
N LEU A 247 4.33 13.72 0.35
CA LEU A 247 3.38 14.41 1.23
C LEU A 247 3.80 15.86 1.47
N THR A 248 3.95 16.61 0.39
CA THR A 248 4.17 18.06 0.47
C THR A 248 2.97 18.77 1.07
N VAL A 249 3.18 19.98 1.61
CA VAL A 249 2.10 20.86 2.09
C VAL A 249 1.05 21.08 0.99
N SER A 250 1.47 21.29 -0.25
CA SER A 250 0.57 21.45 -1.40
C SER A 250 -0.29 20.21 -1.66
N VAL A 251 0.27 19.01 -1.54
CA VAL A 251 -0.49 17.75 -1.66
C VAL A 251 -1.54 17.64 -0.56
N LEU A 252 -1.17 17.96 0.69
CA LEU A 252 -2.09 17.94 1.82
C LEU A 252 -3.22 18.98 1.65
N ASP A 253 -2.89 20.19 1.21
CA ASP A 253 -3.88 21.24 0.98
C ASP A 253 -4.86 20.86 -0.12
N ARG A 254 -4.36 20.26 -1.21
CA ARG A 254 -5.21 19.72 -2.28
C ARG A 254 -6.09 18.58 -1.80
N LEU A 255 -5.57 17.68 -0.97
CA LEU A 255 -6.38 16.59 -0.38
C LEU A 255 -7.51 17.16 0.48
N VAL A 256 -7.19 18.08 1.40
CA VAL A 256 -8.18 18.74 2.26
C VAL A 256 -9.23 19.48 1.43
N ALA A 257 -8.81 20.27 0.44
CA ALA A 257 -9.71 21.02 -0.44
C ALA A 257 -10.61 20.09 -1.27
N SER A 258 -10.11 18.90 -1.63
CA SER A 258 -10.88 17.93 -2.40
C SER A 258 -11.96 17.21 -1.59
N GLY A 259 -11.81 17.14 -0.26
CA GLY A 259 -12.67 16.34 0.63
C GLY A 259 -12.63 14.83 0.37
N GLY A 260 -11.76 14.35 -0.53
CA GLY A 260 -11.65 12.95 -0.93
C GLY A 260 -10.81 12.11 0.04
N SER A 261 -10.65 10.83 -0.33
CA SER A 261 -9.83 9.86 0.40
C SER A 261 -8.52 9.59 -0.33
N MET A 262 -7.43 9.34 0.37
CA MET A 262 -6.14 9.03 -0.25
C MET A 262 -5.38 7.97 0.54
N ILE A 263 -4.94 6.91 -0.14
CA ILE A 263 -4.09 5.88 0.46
C ILE A 263 -2.69 6.03 -0.13
N VAL A 264 -1.70 6.46 0.65
CA VAL A 264 -0.33 6.66 0.17
C VAL A 264 0.43 5.34 0.13
N TYR A 265 1.13 5.08 -0.96
CA TYR A 265 2.06 3.97 -1.10
C TYR A 265 3.43 4.32 -0.50
N LEU A 266 3.95 3.44 0.36
CA LEU A 266 5.22 3.62 1.07
C LEU A 266 5.83 2.26 1.43
N HIS A 267 7.15 2.17 1.50
CA HIS A 267 7.91 1.10 2.12
C HIS A 267 8.52 1.60 3.42
N ILE A 268 8.46 0.76 4.46
CA ILE A 268 9.07 1.09 5.75
C ILE A 268 10.55 0.74 5.81
N GLY A 269 11.03 -0.24 5.03
CA GLY A 269 12.44 -0.67 5.05
C GLY A 269 13.44 0.43 4.72
N PRO A 270 14.74 0.18 4.98
CA PRO A 270 15.78 1.11 4.59
C PRO A 270 15.85 1.18 3.06
N SER A 271 16.22 2.35 2.56
CA SER A 271 16.46 2.59 1.13
C SER A 271 17.92 2.91 0.88
N ALA A 272 18.39 2.66 -0.35
CA ALA A 272 19.79 2.88 -0.72
C ALA A 272 20.27 4.33 -0.52
N ASP A 273 19.35 5.28 -0.50
CA ASP A 273 19.62 6.70 -0.37
C ASP A 273 19.21 7.28 1.00
N GLU A 274 18.94 6.41 1.98
CA GLU A 274 18.64 6.77 3.36
C GLU A 274 19.90 7.16 4.13
N THR A 275 20.05 8.45 4.40
CA THR A 275 21.01 8.99 5.38
C THR A 275 20.28 9.31 6.69
N PRO A 276 20.98 9.48 7.84
CA PRO A 276 20.33 9.90 9.09
C PRO A 276 19.49 11.19 8.95
N GLU A 277 19.95 12.14 8.15
CA GLU A 277 19.26 13.41 7.90
C GLU A 277 17.98 13.19 7.09
N ARG A 278 18.06 12.36 6.04
CA ARG A 278 16.90 12.04 5.20
C ARG A 278 15.88 11.19 5.93
N LEU A 279 16.32 10.22 6.73
CA LEU A 279 15.44 9.46 7.61
C LEU A 279 14.73 10.40 8.58
N ARG A 280 15.45 11.31 9.26
CA ARG A 280 14.84 12.29 10.16
C ARG A 280 13.81 13.16 9.44
N ALA A 281 14.15 13.71 8.27
CA ALA A 281 13.23 14.51 7.45
C ALA A 281 11.99 13.72 7.03
N GLY A 282 12.16 12.46 6.64
CA GLY A 282 11.09 11.53 6.33
C GLY A 282 10.16 11.27 7.51
N MET A 283 10.74 10.95 8.67
CA MET A 283 10.00 10.71 9.90
C MET A 283 9.17 11.92 10.29
N THR A 284 9.78 13.11 10.38
CA THR A 284 9.12 14.34 10.83
C THR A 284 8.20 14.97 9.78
N SER A 285 8.21 14.50 8.53
CA SER A 285 7.31 14.98 7.46
C SER A 285 5.83 14.74 7.74
N LEU A 286 5.49 13.91 8.74
CA LEU A 286 4.11 13.72 9.21
C LEU A 286 3.66 14.71 10.29
N GLU A 287 4.51 15.61 10.78
CA GLU A 287 4.10 16.67 11.71
C GLU A 287 3.01 17.60 11.13
N PRO A 288 3.09 18.06 9.86
CA PRO A 288 2.01 18.81 9.23
C PRO A 288 0.72 18.01 9.05
N VAL A 289 0.80 16.68 8.98
CA VAL A 289 -0.37 15.77 8.95
C VAL A 289 -1.00 15.73 10.34
N ALA A 290 -0.21 15.50 11.39
CA ALA A 290 -0.69 15.48 12.78
C ALA A 290 -1.32 16.81 13.20
N ARG A 291 -0.76 17.94 12.74
CA ARG A 291 -1.37 19.26 12.97
C ARG A 291 -2.76 19.35 12.34
N ARG A 292 -2.93 18.96 11.07
CA ARG A 292 -4.23 18.98 10.37
C ARG A 292 -5.27 18.05 11.00
N VAL A 293 -4.82 16.93 11.57
CA VAL A 293 -5.67 16.04 12.37
C VAL A 293 -6.20 16.75 13.61
N ARG A 294 -5.33 17.43 14.37
CA ARG A 294 -5.74 18.21 15.55
C ARG A 294 -6.67 19.37 15.21
N GLU A 295 -6.45 20.00 14.06
CA GLU A 295 -7.32 21.08 13.54
C GLU A 295 -8.65 20.56 12.97
N GLY A 296 -8.80 19.24 12.79
CA GLY A 296 -10.01 18.62 12.25
C GLY A 296 -10.18 18.74 10.73
N SER A 297 -9.17 19.22 10.00
CA SER A 297 -9.23 19.37 8.54
C SER A 297 -8.90 18.07 7.78
N LEU A 298 -8.21 17.14 8.44
CA LEU A 298 -7.80 15.85 7.89
C LEU A 298 -8.06 14.72 8.89
N GLN A 299 -8.56 13.58 8.43
CA GLN A 299 -8.64 12.36 9.21
C GLN A 299 -7.53 11.40 8.77
N VAL A 300 -6.73 10.87 9.69
CA VAL A 300 -5.81 9.76 9.42
C VAL A 300 -6.44 8.47 9.92
N LEU A 301 -6.46 7.46 9.06
CA LEU A 301 -7.00 6.13 9.31
C LEU A 301 -5.97 5.07 8.91
N LYS A 302 -6.09 3.88 9.49
CA LYS A 302 -5.38 2.72 8.97
C LYS A 302 -5.94 2.38 7.59
N THR A 303 -5.15 1.66 6.79
CA THR A 303 -5.56 1.26 5.43
C THR A 303 -6.88 0.49 5.47
N VAL A 304 -6.99 -0.49 6.38
CA VAL A 304 -8.22 -1.30 6.52
C VAL A 304 -9.45 -0.46 6.90
N ASP A 305 -9.29 0.54 7.77
CA ASP A 305 -10.39 1.36 8.28
C ASP A 305 -10.89 2.35 7.20
N LEU A 306 -9.96 2.93 6.43
CA LEU A 306 -10.29 3.80 5.31
C LEU A 306 -11.01 3.02 4.21
N LEU A 307 -10.53 1.81 3.89
CA LEU A 307 -11.19 0.93 2.91
C LEU A 307 -12.58 0.50 3.37
N ALA A 308 -12.75 0.14 4.65
CA ALA A 308 -14.07 -0.18 5.20
C ALA A 308 -15.04 1.00 5.13
N LYS A 309 -14.57 2.21 5.43
CA LYS A 309 -15.35 3.45 5.28
C LYS A 309 -15.77 3.68 3.83
N ALA A 310 -14.87 3.51 2.87
CA ALA A 310 -15.16 3.68 1.45
C ALA A 310 -16.12 2.60 0.92
N ALA A 311 -15.96 1.35 1.36
CA ALA A 311 -16.85 0.25 0.96
C ALA A 311 -18.29 0.47 1.45
N ALA A 312 -18.48 1.08 2.63
CA ALA A 312 -19.81 1.40 3.17
C ALA A 312 -20.54 2.52 2.42
N GLN A 313 -19.85 3.22 1.51
CA GLN A 313 -20.39 4.31 0.70
C GLN A 313 -20.77 3.90 -0.73
N GLN A 314 -20.49 2.64 -1.12
CA GLN A 314 -20.84 2.06 -2.43
C GLN A 314 -22.16 1.30 -2.38
#